data_AF-A0A2W2B869-F1
#
_entry.id   AF-A0A2W2B869-F1
#
_cell.length_a   1.000
_cell.length_b   1.000
_cell.length_c   1.000
_cell.angle_alpha   90.00
_cell.angle_beta   90.00
_cell.angle_gamma   90.00
#
_symmetry.space_group_name_H-M   'P 1'
#
loop_
_entity.id
_entity.type
_entity.pdbx_description
1 polymer ?
#
loop_
_entity_poly.entity_id
_entity_poly.type
_entity_poly.pdbx_seq_one_letter_code
_entity_poly.pdbx_strand_id
1 'polypeptide(L)'
;MITAVLQTIFLFSLLFTSEAYNFAYSLASAAILFSYLFVGLYQMKYSYKEKQWGQWTIGLIAALFQFACMVLSGWQQILLVSISFIPGFIIYYQATKENKRALTGKEKGMMGMILILSLIAIYLVVNGTIVVS
;
A
#
# COMPACT_ATOMS: atom_id res chain seq x y z
N MET A 1 -8.98 -20.70 14.74
CA MET A 1 -10.29 -21.32 14.41
C MET A 1 -11.36 -20.26 14.14
N ILE A 2 -11.58 -19.30 15.05
CA ILE A 2 -12.54 -18.19 14.87
C ILE A 2 -12.22 -17.31 13.63
N THR A 3 -10.95 -16.97 13.42
CA THR A 3 -10.50 -16.22 12.23
C THR A 3 -10.78 -16.94 10.92
N ALA A 4 -10.59 -18.27 10.87
CA ALA A 4 -10.88 -19.05 9.68
C ALA A 4 -12.38 -19.10 9.36
N VAL A 5 -13.23 -19.24 10.39
CA VAL A 5 -14.69 -19.22 10.21
C VAL A 5 -15.18 -17.85 9.75
N LEU A 6 -14.67 -16.77 10.35
CA LEU A 6 -14.98 -15.40 9.92
C LEU A 6 -14.52 -15.12 8.48
N GLN A 7 -13.34 -15.63 8.11
CA GLN A 7 -12.81 -15.48 6.76
C GLN A 7 -13.65 -16.25 5.73
N THR A 8 -14.12 -17.45 6.05
CA THR A 8 -15.01 -18.22 5.17
C THR A 8 -16.37 -17.55 5.02
N ILE A 9 -16.95 -17.01 6.09
CA ILE A 9 -18.23 -16.28 6.04
C ILE A 9 -18.09 -15.00 5.21
N PHE A 10 -16.98 -14.27 5.36
CA PHE A 10 -16.67 -13.10 4.55
C PHE A 10 -16.50 -13.45 3.06
N LEU A 11 -15.76 -14.51 2.74
CA LEU A 11 -15.65 -15.01 1.36
C LEU A 11 -17.02 -15.41 0.79
N PHE A 12 -17.91 -15.97 1.60
CA PHE A 12 -19.28 -16.29 1.21
C PHE A 12 -20.14 -15.05 0.95
N SER A 13 -20.01 -13.98 1.74
CA SER A 13 -20.76 -12.74 1.51
C SER A 13 -20.30 -12.00 0.24
N LEU A 14 -19.03 -12.18 -0.13
CA LEU A 14 -18.49 -11.66 -1.39
C LEU A 14 -19.04 -12.39 -2.63
N LEU A 15 -19.50 -13.65 -2.49
CA LEU A 15 -20.10 -14.43 -3.58
C LEU A 15 -21.40 -13.80 -4.13
N PHE A 16 -22.09 -12.99 -3.31
CA PHE A 16 -23.33 -12.29 -3.68
C PHE A 16 -23.11 -10.82 -4.06
N THR A 17 -21.90 -10.28 -3.85
CA THR A 17 -21.57 -8.88 -4.11
C THR A 17 -20.36 -8.80 -5.03
N SER A 18 -20.56 -9.04 -6.33
CA SER A 18 -19.50 -9.09 -7.35
C SER A 18 -18.58 -7.87 -7.34
N GLU A 19 -19.15 -6.68 -7.18
CA GLU A 19 -18.39 -5.42 -7.14
C GLU A 19 -17.47 -5.31 -5.91
N ALA A 20 -17.95 -5.71 -4.73
CA ALA A 20 -17.16 -5.66 -3.50
C ALA A 20 -16.06 -6.72 -3.51
N TYR A 21 -16.30 -7.88 -4.13
CA TYR A 21 -15.27 -8.91 -4.30
C TYR A 21 -14.13 -8.43 -5.21
N ASN A 22 -14.44 -7.93 -6.41
CA ASN A 22 -13.44 -7.41 -7.34
C ASN A 22 -12.65 -6.25 -6.72
N PHE A 23 -13.32 -5.39 -5.96
CA PHE A 23 -12.68 -4.33 -5.19
C PHE A 23 -11.69 -4.87 -4.14
N ALA A 24 -12.13 -5.79 -3.28
CA ALA A 24 -11.29 -6.34 -2.21
C ALA A 24 -10.11 -7.18 -2.76
N TYR A 25 -10.35 -7.97 -3.81
CA TYR A 25 -9.33 -8.74 -4.51
C TYR A 25 -8.26 -7.82 -5.12
N SER A 26 -8.69 -6.78 -5.84
CA SER A 26 -7.78 -5.78 -6.44
C SER A 26 -6.98 -5.03 -5.36
N LEU A 27 -7.64 -4.66 -4.25
CA LEU A 27 -6.97 -4.01 -3.12
C LEU A 27 -5.89 -4.91 -2.50
N ALA A 28 -6.19 -6.19 -2.29
CA ALA A 28 -5.23 -7.14 -1.72
C ALA A 28 -4.03 -7.38 -2.64
N SER A 29 -4.28 -7.60 -3.94
CA SER A 29 -3.24 -7.77 -4.96
C SER A 29 -2.28 -6.57 -4.98
N ALA A 30 -2.85 -5.36 -4.99
CA ALA A 30 -2.09 -4.13 -4.98
C ALA A 30 -1.29 -3.93 -3.69
N ALA A 31 -1.87 -4.26 -2.53
CA ALA A 31 -1.21 -4.13 -1.23
C ALA A 31 0.06 -4.99 -1.14
N ILE A 32 0.06 -6.18 -1.78
CA ILE A 32 1.23 -7.06 -1.86
C ILE A 32 2.39 -6.37 -2.57
N LEU A 33 2.14 -5.67 -3.69
CA LEU A 33 3.18 -4.95 -4.45
C LEU A 33 3.85 -3.87 -3.59
N PHE A 34 3.08 -3.09 -2.84
CA PHE A 34 3.63 -2.08 -1.91
C PHE A 34 4.43 -2.71 -0.78
N SER A 35 3.97 -3.84 -0.23
CA SER A 35 4.67 -4.54 0.84
C SER A 35 6.06 -4.99 0.38
N TYR A 36 6.17 -5.64 -0.78
CA TYR A 36 7.46 -6.07 -1.33
C TYR A 36 8.34 -4.90 -1.82
N LEU A 37 7.74 -3.82 -2.30
CA LEU A 37 8.48 -2.59 -2.62
C LEU A 37 9.16 -2.03 -1.36
N PHE A 38 8.42 -1.94 -0.23
CA PHE A 38 8.98 -1.48 1.03
C PHE A 38 10.05 -2.43 1.59
N VAL A 39 9.88 -3.74 1.42
CA VAL A 39 10.91 -4.73 1.78
C VAL A 39 12.19 -4.48 0.97
N GLY A 40 12.11 -4.29 -0.35
CA GLY A 40 13.27 -3.98 -1.19
C GLY A 40 13.97 -2.68 -0.81
N LEU A 41 13.20 -1.61 -0.58
CA LEU A 41 13.74 -0.32 -0.11
C LEU A 41 14.39 -0.42 1.28
N TYR A 42 13.79 -1.21 2.18
CA TYR A 42 14.36 -1.46 3.49
C TYR A 42 15.66 -2.26 3.40
N GLN A 43 15.70 -3.30 2.56
CA GLN A 43 16.90 -4.08 2.28
C GLN A 43 18.03 -3.20 1.73
N MET A 44 17.73 -2.25 0.84
CA MET A 44 18.71 -1.25 0.38
C MET A 44 19.22 -0.39 1.53
N LYS A 45 18.33 0.18 2.36
CA LYS A 45 18.70 1.03 3.50
C LYS A 45 19.57 0.28 4.52
N TYR A 46 19.23 -0.98 4.78
CA TYR A 46 19.97 -1.83 5.71
C TYR A 46 21.34 -2.22 5.14
N SER A 47 21.38 -2.70 3.89
CA SER A 47 22.61 -3.12 3.22
C SER A 47 23.61 -1.96 3.04
N TYR A 48 23.11 -0.73 2.87
CA TYR A 48 23.95 0.47 2.84
C TYR A 48 24.66 0.71 4.18
N LYS A 49 23.98 0.49 5.32
CA LYS A 49 24.59 0.62 6.65
C LYS A 49 25.66 -0.44 6.89
N GLU A 50 25.37 -1.68 6.50
CA GLU A 50 26.28 -2.83 6.64
C GLU A 50 27.37 -2.87 5.55
N LYS A 51 27.41 -1.87 4.64
CA LYS A 51 28.33 -1.80 3.49
C LYS A 51 28.29 -3.05 2.57
N GLN A 52 27.16 -3.74 2.53
CA GLN A 52 26.95 -4.95 1.72
C GLN A 52 26.38 -4.59 0.35
N TRP A 53 27.26 -4.22 -0.58
CA TRP A 53 26.87 -3.77 -1.93
C TRP A 53 26.11 -4.82 -2.75
N GLY A 54 26.39 -6.12 -2.56
CA GLY A 54 25.65 -7.20 -3.24
C GLY A 54 24.17 -7.23 -2.85
N GLN A 55 23.87 -7.24 -1.55
CA GLN A 55 22.49 -7.21 -1.03
C GLN A 55 21.76 -5.91 -1.39
N TRP A 56 22.50 -4.80 -1.50
CA TRP A 56 21.95 -3.54 -1.96
C TRP A 56 21.43 -3.62 -3.41
N THR A 57 22.19 -4.25 -4.32
CA THR A 57 21.75 -4.43 -5.72
C THR A 57 20.53 -5.33 -5.83
N ILE A 58 20.42 -6.38 -5.01
CA ILE A 58 19.24 -7.25 -4.97
C ILE A 58 18.01 -6.44 -4.52
N GLY A 59 18.15 -5.63 -3.46
CA GLY A 59 17.08 -4.74 -3.01
C GLY A 59 16.67 -3.72 -4.08
N LEU A 60 17.63 -3.17 -4.85
CA LEU A 60 17.36 -2.25 -5.95
C LEU A 60 16.59 -2.94 -7.09
N ILE A 61 17.03 -4.13 -7.51
CA ILE A 61 16.36 -4.90 -8.57
C ILE A 61 14.95 -5.28 -8.13
N ALA A 62 14.78 -5.72 -6.88
CA ALA A 62 13.47 -6.05 -6.33
C ALA A 62 12.55 -4.82 -6.29
N ALA A 63 13.05 -3.66 -5.85
CA ALA A 63 12.28 -2.43 -5.84
C ALA A 63 11.88 -1.95 -7.24
N LEU A 64 12.82 -2.00 -8.20
CA LEU A 64 12.56 -1.66 -9.61
C LEU A 64 11.55 -2.63 -10.25
N PHE A 65 11.67 -3.92 -9.96
CA PHE A 65 10.74 -4.93 -10.44
C PHE A 65 9.33 -4.67 -9.90
N GLN A 66 9.18 -4.42 -8.60
CA GLN A 66 7.85 -4.13 -8.05
C GLN A 66 7.29 -2.81 -8.55
N PHE A 67 8.13 -1.80 -8.75
CA PHE A 67 7.70 -0.55 -9.37
C PHE A 67 7.22 -0.77 -10.82
N ALA A 68 7.92 -1.58 -11.61
CA ALA A 68 7.49 -1.95 -12.95
C ALA A 68 6.16 -2.73 -12.94
N CYS A 69 6.02 -3.72 -12.04
CA CYS A 69 4.77 -4.45 -11.84
C CYS A 69 3.62 -3.52 -11.51
N MET A 70 3.83 -2.51 -10.64
CA MET A 70 2.82 -1.51 -10.32
C MET A 70 2.38 -0.74 -11.56
N VAL A 71 3.33 -0.23 -12.36
CA VAL A 71 3.03 0.50 -13.60
C VAL A 71 2.24 -0.37 -14.60
N LEU A 72 2.57 -1.66 -14.68
CA LEU A 72 1.89 -2.62 -15.57
C LEU A 72 0.53 -3.10 -15.04
N SER A 73 0.32 -3.14 -13.72
CA SER A 73 -0.94 -3.57 -13.07
C SER A 73 -2.10 -2.59 -13.27
N GLY A 74 -1.81 -1.41 -13.84
CA GLY A 74 -2.78 -0.34 -14.06
C GLY A 74 -2.94 0.59 -12.87
N TRP A 75 -3.28 1.85 -13.17
CA TRP A 75 -3.37 2.93 -12.17
C TRP A 75 -4.42 2.64 -11.08
N GLN A 76 -5.49 1.92 -11.40
CA GLN A 76 -6.55 1.54 -10.46
C GLN A 76 -6.06 0.92 -9.16
N GLN A 77 -5.22 -0.11 -9.30
CA GLN A 77 -4.77 -0.92 -8.17
C GLN A 77 -3.89 -0.10 -7.21
N ILE A 78 -3.01 0.73 -7.74
CA ILE A 78 -2.15 1.65 -6.98
C ILE A 78 -2.99 2.69 -6.23
N LEU A 79 -3.99 3.26 -6.92
CA LEU A 79 -4.85 4.31 -6.39
C LEU A 79 -5.75 3.79 -5.26
N LEU A 80 -6.24 2.55 -5.35
CA LEU A 80 -7.01 1.90 -4.29
C LEU A 80 -6.21 1.71 -3.00
N VAL A 81 -4.95 1.25 -3.09
CA VAL A 81 -4.08 1.12 -1.91
C VAL A 81 -3.78 2.47 -1.28
N SER A 82 -3.67 3.51 -2.10
CA SER A 82 -3.46 4.88 -1.62
C SER A 82 -4.59 5.33 -0.70
N ILE A 83 -5.84 4.95 -0.99
CA ILE A 83 -6.99 5.22 -0.12
C ILE A 83 -6.87 4.45 1.20
N SER A 84 -6.40 3.20 1.17
CA SER A 84 -6.17 2.40 2.38
C SER A 84 -5.06 2.92 3.29
N PHE A 85 -4.15 3.80 2.81
CA PHE A 85 -3.20 4.47 3.70
C PHE A 85 -3.84 5.50 4.63
N ILE A 86 -5.05 6.01 4.32
CA ILE A 86 -5.77 6.98 5.17
C ILE A 86 -6.00 6.46 6.60
N PRO A 87 -6.63 5.28 6.82
CA PRO A 87 -6.74 4.72 8.17
C PRO A 87 -5.38 4.39 8.79
N GLY A 88 -4.39 3.98 7.98
CA GLY A 88 -3.01 3.76 8.43
C GLY A 88 -2.38 5.01 9.04
N PHE A 89 -2.64 6.19 8.47
CA PHE A 89 -2.16 7.47 9.01
C PHE A 89 -2.81 7.85 10.34
N ILE A 90 -4.10 7.52 10.52
CA ILE A 90 -4.80 7.75 11.80
C ILE A 90 -4.15 6.94 12.91
N ILE A 91 -3.88 5.65 12.67
CA ILE A 91 -3.19 4.78 13.62
C ILE A 91 -1.76 5.26 13.87
N TYR A 92 -1.04 5.67 12.82
CA TYR A 92 0.32 6.19 12.96
C TYR A 92 0.38 7.45 13.82
N TYR A 93 -0.59 8.37 13.66
CA TYR A 93 -0.73 9.56 14.49
C TYR A 93 -1.01 9.23 15.96
N GLN A 94 -1.89 8.25 16.21
CA GLN A 94 -2.17 7.78 17.57
C GLN A 94 -0.92 7.17 18.21
N ALA A 95 -0.20 6.30 17.48
CA ALA A 95 1.04 5.69 17.96
C ALA A 95 2.15 6.71 18.25
N THR A 96 2.29 7.78 17.46
CA THR A 96 3.27 8.84 17.73
C THR A 96 2.91 9.63 19.00
N LYS A 97 1.61 9.87 19.21
CA LYS A 97 1.10 10.54 20.41
C LYS A 97 1.34 9.69 21.67
N GLU A 98 1.10 8.38 21.61
CA GLU A 98 1.34 7.45 22.72
C GLU A 98 2.84 7.32 23.06
N ASN A 99 3.71 7.30 22.05
CA ASN A 99 5.16 7.22 22.24
C ASN A 99 5.80 8.58 22.63
N LYS A 100 4.99 9.62 22.93
CA LYS A 100 5.45 11.00 23.23
C LYS A 100 6.44 11.56 22.21
N ARG A 101 6.43 11.05 20.98
CA ARG A 101 7.34 11.44 19.91
C ARG A 101 6.60 12.37 18.96
N ALA A 102 7.12 13.57 18.79
CA ALA A 102 6.59 14.49 17.79
C ALA A 102 6.88 13.95 16.38
N LEU A 103 5.89 14.05 15.50
CA LEU A 103 6.06 13.76 14.07
C LEU A 103 7.16 14.66 13.49
N THR A 104 8.18 14.03 12.92
CA THR A 104 9.30 14.71 12.27
C THR A 104 8.80 15.44 11.03
N GLY A 105 9.36 16.60 10.69
CA GLY A 105 8.95 17.35 9.48
C GLY A 105 9.00 16.52 8.19
N LYS A 106 9.95 15.57 8.11
CA LYS A 106 10.05 14.60 7.00
C LYS A 106 8.91 13.58 6.98
N GLU A 107 8.44 13.14 8.15
CA GLU A 107 7.30 12.20 8.29
C GLU A 107 6.00 12.91 7.89
N LYS A 108 5.77 14.16 8.34
CA LYS A 108 4.63 14.99 7.91
C LYS A 108 4.64 15.25 6.40
N GLY A 109 5.81 15.56 5.83
CA GLY A 109 5.93 15.78 4.38
C GLY A 109 5.58 14.53 3.58
N MET A 110 6.06 13.36 4.00
CA MET A 110 5.77 12.10 3.32
C MET A 110 4.31 11.67 3.48
N MET A 111 3.71 11.83 4.67
CA MET A 111 2.28 11.60 4.88
C MET A 111 1.43 12.55 4.04
N GLY A 112 1.80 13.83 3.97
CA GLY A 112 1.12 14.83 3.14
C GLY A 112 1.20 14.52 1.65
N MET A 113 2.37 14.11 1.16
CA MET A 113 2.56 13.67 -0.22
C MET A 113 1.68 12.47 -0.57
N ILE A 114 1.65 11.44 0.28
CA ILE A 114 0.80 10.26 0.07
C ILE A 114 -0.68 10.65 0.14
N LEU A 115 -1.10 11.51 1.06
CA LEU A 115 -2.48 12.03 1.14
C LEU A 115 -2.90 12.76 -0.14
N ILE A 116 -2.02 13.60 -0.71
CA ILE A 116 -2.30 14.29 -1.98
C ILE A 116 -2.46 13.27 -3.11
N LEU A 117 -1.58 12.26 -3.19
CA LEU A 117 -1.73 11.16 -4.14
C LEU A 117 -3.06 10.41 -3.95
N SER A 118 -3.47 10.16 -2.70
CA SER A 118 -4.76 9.52 -2.39
C SER A 118 -5.96 10.38 -2.77
N LEU A 119 -5.86 11.71 -2.68
CA LEU A 119 -6.94 12.62 -3.12
C LEU A 119 -7.04 12.67 -4.65
N ILE A 120 -5.89 12.72 -5.34
CA ILE A 120 -5.84 12.62 -6.81
C ILE A 120 -6.40 11.26 -7.28
N ALA A 121 -6.09 10.19 -6.54
CA ALA A 121 -6.65 8.86 -6.75
C ALA A 121 -8.17 8.84 -6.67
N ILE A 122 -8.73 9.39 -5.61
CA ILE A 122 -10.18 9.50 -5.43
C ILE A 122 -10.80 10.31 -6.57
N TYR A 123 -10.20 11.43 -6.95
CA TYR A 123 -10.70 12.27 -8.04
C TYR A 123 -10.72 11.54 -9.39
N LEU A 124 -9.66 10.78 -9.72
CA LEU A 124 -9.57 9.99 -10.96
C LEU A 124 -10.56 8.81 -10.99
N VAL A 125 -10.83 8.19 -9.84
CA VAL A 125 -11.85 7.15 -9.70
C VAL A 125 -13.25 7.74 -9.89
N VAL A 126 -13.55 8.89 -9.27
CA VAL A 126 -14.87 9.54 -9.35
C VAL A 126 -15.16 10.11 -10.74
N ASN A 127 -14.15 10.58 -11.48
CA ASN A 127 -14.31 11.08 -12.85
C ASN A 127 -14.59 9.97 -13.90
N GLY A 128 -14.64 8.70 -13.51
CA GLY A 128 -15.02 7.60 -14.39
C GLY A 128 -13.99 7.26 -15.49
N THR A 129 -12.80 7.88 -15.47
CA THR A 129 -11.67 7.48 -16.35
C THR A 129 -11.11 6.10 -15.95
N ILE A 130 -11.45 5.68 -14.74
CA ILE A 130 -11.09 4.40 -14.13
C ILE A 130 -12.39 3.59 -14.03
N VAL A 131 -12.59 2.65 -14.95
CA VAL A 131 -13.72 1.72 -14.90
C VAL A 131 -13.34 0.61 -13.94
N VAL A 132 -13.82 0.66 -12.70
CA VAL A 132 -13.80 -0.51 -11.82
C VAL A 132 -14.76 -1.52 -12.45
N SER A 133 -14.19 -2.50 -13.15
CA SER A 133 -14.87 -3.71 -13.66
C SER A 133 -14.25 -4.91 -12.96
#